data_AF-A0A952DQ88-F1
#
_entry.id   AF-A0A952DQ88-F1
#
_cell.length_a   1.000
_cell.length_b   1.000
_cell.length_c   1.000
_cell.angle_alpha   90.00
_cell.angle_beta   90.00
_cell.angle_gamma   90.00
#
_symmetry.space_group_name_H-M   'P 1'
#
loop_
_entity.id
_entity.type
_entity.pdbx_description
1 polymer ?
#
loop_
_entity_poly.entity_id
_entity_poly.type
_entity_poly.pdbx_seq_one_letter_code
_entity_poly.pdbx_strand_id
1 'polypeptide(L)'
;MRLILFFLGGFMLANLVVAGSSMIRPQAHEQQRMFRDANKSAPAPWTANERYIEPTRKNARRSALDALAMPLAVACSSTGRAQIVDALAFYYGQRAAQRRKYAEAWGADGGRFAEKAWATTDDGRVERLTRETFSRGYFSLDDFGARARELIAETVSGESAPATACAAG
;
A
#
# COMPACT_ATOMS: atom_id res chain seq x y z
N MET A 1 52.57 -12.71 45.02
CA MET A 1 53.85 -12.36 45.67
C MET A 1 54.75 -11.69 44.62
N ARG A 2 55.30 -10.52 44.94
CA ARG A 2 56.36 -9.72 44.27
C ARG A 2 55.93 -8.90 43.03
N LEU A 3 55.77 -7.57 43.12
CA LEU A 3 56.72 -6.43 43.28
C LEU A 3 57.45 -6.02 41.97
N ILE A 4 57.06 -4.89 41.34
CA ILE A 4 57.63 -3.50 41.37
C ILE A 4 58.84 -3.30 40.42
N LEU A 5 58.73 -2.31 39.50
CA LEU A 5 59.68 -1.19 39.17
C LEU A 5 59.43 -0.70 37.73
N PHE A 6 58.76 0.43 37.47
CA PHE A 6 59.23 1.84 37.43
C PHE A 6 60.50 2.11 36.61
N PHE A 7 60.32 2.75 35.44
CA PHE A 7 61.18 3.79 34.82
C PHE A 7 60.25 4.58 33.86
N LEU A 8 59.85 5.85 34.07
CA LEU A 8 60.59 7.14 34.08
C LEU A 8 61.43 7.39 32.81
N GLY A 9 61.03 8.42 32.05
CA GLY A 9 61.78 9.02 30.93
C GLY A 9 60.98 8.96 29.60
N GLY A 10 60.69 10.05 28.89
CA GLY A 10 61.08 11.44 29.06
C GLY A 10 60.19 12.35 28.21
N PHE A 11 60.14 13.60 28.65
CA PHE A 11 59.65 14.76 27.94
C PHE A 11 60.33 14.91 26.58
N MET A 12 59.57 15.17 25.51
CA MET A 12 59.97 16.12 24.47
C MET A 12 58.71 16.75 23.86
N LEU A 13 58.48 18.00 24.24
CA LEU A 13 57.58 18.94 23.61
C LEU A 13 58.18 19.33 22.25
N ALA A 14 57.42 19.15 21.17
CA ALA A 14 57.66 19.86 19.92
C ALA A 14 56.36 20.55 19.49
N ASN A 15 56.32 21.86 19.75
CA ASN A 15 55.38 22.79 19.16
C ASN A 15 55.57 22.79 17.64
N LEU A 16 54.52 22.44 16.90
CA LEU A 16 54.41 22.73 15.47
C LEU A 16 53.10 23.47 15.26
N VAL A 17 53.18 24.80 15.42
CA VAL A 17 52.17 25.76 14.98
C VAL A 17 52.28 25.82 13.46
N VAL A 18 51.45 25.03 12.77
CA VAL A 18 51.18 25.24 11.34
C VAL A 18 50.00 26.20 11.26
N ALA A 19 50.32 27.49 11.17
CA ALA A 19 49.40 28.52 10.71
C ALA A 19 49.20 28.33 9.19
N GLY A 20 48.34 27.38 8.84
CA GLY A 20 47.89 27.12 7.48
C GLY A 20 46.51 27.73 7.28
N SER A 21 46.50 28.90 6.65
CA SER A 21 45.39 29.63 6.03
C SER A 21 44.06 28.88 5.90
N SER A 22 43.10 29.38 6.66
CA SER A 22 41.66 29.18 6.53
C SER A 22 41.16 29.60 5.13
N MET A 23 41.11 28.66 4.20
CA MET A 23 40.15 28.66 3.09
C MET A 23 39.52 27.27 2.96
N ILE A 24 38.79 26.87 4.01
CA ILE A 24 37.84 25.75 3.91
C ILE A 24 36.68 26.28 3.07
N ARG A 25 36.70 25.97 1.77
CA ARG A 25 35.54 26.13 0.87
C ARG A 25 34.32 25.46 1.52
N PRO A 26 33.16 26.12 1.64
CA PRO A 26 31.94 25.52 2.16
C PRO A 26 31.27 24.61 1.11
N GLN A 27 32.02 23.68 0.50
CA GLN A 27 31.49 22.81 -0.57
C GLN A 27 30.57 21.70 -0.06
N ALA A 28 30.75 21.23 1.18
CA ALA A 28 29.95 20.12 1.70
C ALA A 28 28.45 20.49 1.86
N HIS A 29 28.16 21.71 2.31
CA HIS A 29 26.78 22.17 2.49
C HIS A 29 26.10 22.53 1.17
N GLU A 30 26.85 23.02 0.19
CA GLU A 30 26.33 23.38 -1.12
C GLU A 30 26.07 22.13 -1.97
N GLN A 31 26.94 21.12 -1.93
CA GLN A 31 26.67 19.81 -2.54
C GLN A 31 25.45 19.12 -1.92
N GLN A 32 25.30 19.16 -0.58
CA GLN A 32 24.11 18.63 0.08
C GLN A 32 22.81 19.36 -0.30
N ARG A 33 22.85 20.68 -0.51
CA ARG A 33 21.69 21.43 -1.04
C ARG A 33 21.39 21.03 -2.47
N MET A 34 22.39 20.98 -3.35
CA MET A 34 22.21 20.58 -4.75
C MET A 34 21.65 19.15 -4.89
N PHE A 35 22.12 18.19 -4.08
CA PHE A 35 21.55 16.84 -4.04
C PHE A 35 20.11 16.82 -3.50
N ARG A 36 19.82 17.58 -2.43
CA ARG A 36 18.47 17.69 -1.88
C ARG A 36 17.50 18.34 -2.87
N ASP A 37 17.95 19.34 -3.62
CA ASP A 37 17.15 20.08 -4.59
C ASP A 37 16.99 19.29 -5.91
N ALA A 38 18.02 18.57 -6.37
CA ALA A 38 17.92 17.65 -7.49
C ALA A 38 16.96 16.48 -7.19
N ASN A 39 16.88 16.05 -5.93
CA ASN A 39 15.97 14.99 -5.49
C ASN A 39 14.52 15.47 -5.30
N LYS A 40 14.26 16.79 -5.31
CA LYS A 40 12.87 17.33 -5.32
C LYS A 40 12.21 17.19 -6.70
N SER A 41 13.00 17.04 -7.76
CA SER A 41 12.53 16.91 -9.14
C SER A 41 12.29 15.47 -9.56
N ALA A 42 12.85 14.50 -8.83
CA ALA A 42 12.63 13.09 -9.10
C ALA A 42 11.17 12.73 -8.73
N PRO A 43 10.42 12.01 -9.59
CA PRO A 43 9.11 11.51 -9.21
C PRO A 43 9.25 10.68 -7.94
N ALA A 44 8.30 10.81 -7.03
CA ALA A 44 8.35 10.11 -5.76
C ALA A 44 8.50 8.59 -6.01
N PRO A 45 9.29 7.86 -5.20
CA PRO A 45 9.66 6.48 -5.51
C PRO A 45 8.45 5.54 -5.67
N TRP A 46 7.34 5.83 -5.00
CA TRP A 46 6.09 5.08 -5.12
C TRP A 46 5.31 5.32 -6.43
N THR A 47 5.63 6.39 -7.18
CA THR A 47 5.06 6.65 -8.52
C THR A 47 5.88 6.06 -9.66
N ALA A 48 7.11 5.62 -9.40
CA ALA A 48 8.03 5.14 -10.44
C ALA A 48 7.49 3.92 -11.21
N ASN A 49 6.76 3.03 -10.52
CA ASN A 49 6.18 1.81 -11.11
C ASN A 49 4.71 1.95 -11.50
N GLU A 50 4.14 3.15 -11.37
CA GLU A 50 2.70 3.36 -11.48
C GLU A 50 2.12 2.94 -12.83
N ARG A 51 2.88 3.13 -13.93
CA ARG A 51 2.49 2.69 -15.29
C ARG A 51 2.18 1.19 -15.40
N TYR A 52 2.74 0.37 -14.51
CA TYR A 52 2.54 -1.08 -14.49
C TYR A 52 1.42 -1.50 -13.52
N ILE A 53 1.18 -0.72 -12.48
CA ILE A 53 0.20 -1.05 -11.43
C ILE A 53 -1.19 -0.50 -11.78
N GLU A 54 -1.26 0.67 -12.41
CA GLU A 54 -2.53 1.31 -12.78
C GLU A 54 -3.43 0.41 -13.66
N PRO A 55 -2.93 -0.30 -14.69
CA PRO A 55 -3.77 -1.22 -15.46
C PRO A 55 -4.37 -2.35 -14.62
N THR A 56 -3.65 -2.83 -13.61
CA THR A 56 -4.17 -3.87 -12.68
C THR A 56 -5.35 -3.34 -11.88
N ARG A 57 -5.27 -2.10 -11.38
CA ARG A 57 -6.39 -1.46 -10.66
C ARG A 57 -7.59 -1.24 -11.57
N LYS A 58 -7.36 -0.75 -12.80
CA LYS A 58 -8.42 -0.58 -13.81
C LYS A 58 -9.11 -1.90 -14.13
N ASN A 59 -8.34 -2.98 -14.31
CA ASN A 59 -8.90 -4.30 -14.57
C ASN A 59 -9.70 -4.84 -13.37
N ALA A 60 -9.20 -4.64 -12.15
CA ALA A 60 -9.90 -5.05 -10.93
C ALA A 60 -11.25 -4.36 -10.79
N ARG A 61 -11.30 -3.03 -11.01
CA ARG A 61 -12.57 -2.26 -11.00
C ARG A 61 -13.54 -2.74 -12.06
N ARG A 62 -13.07 -2.84 -13.30
CA ARG A 62 -13.90 -3.29 -14.42
C ARG A 62 -14.49 -4.67 -14.14
N SER A 63 -13.65 -5.63 -13.75
CA SER A 63 -14.11 -7.00 -13.44
C SER A 63 -15.17 -7.02 -12.33
N ALA A 64 -14.99 -6.23 -11.27
CA ALA A 64 -15.96 -6.15 -10.19
C ALA A 64 -17.27 -5.50 -10.65
N LEU A 65 -17.19 -4.38 -11.40
CA LEU A 65 -18.38 -3.69 -11.92
C LEU A 65 -19.16 -4.55 -12.91
N ASP A 66 -18.47 -5.26 -13.81
CA ASP A 66 -19.10 -6.15 -14.79
C ASP A 66 -19.82 -7.31 -14.09
N ALA A 67 -19.20 -7.91 -13.08
CA ALA A 67 -19.81 -9.00 -12.32
C ALA A 67 -21.01 -8.52 -11.47
N LEU A 68 -20.90 -7.36 -10.84
CA LEU A 68 -21.99 -6.79 -10.03
C LEU A 68 -23.14 -6.26 -10.89
N ALA A 69 -22.91 -5.95 -12.16
CA ALA A 69 -23.93 -5.51 -13.11
C ALA A 69 -24.68 -6.67 -13.80
N MET A 70 -24.33 -7.93 -13.50
CA MET A 70 -25.00 -9.07 -14.11
C MET A 70 -26.51 -9.10 -13.81
N PRO A 71 -27.35 -9.53 -14.78
CA PRO A 71 -28.78 -9.71 -14.54
C PRO A 71 -29.03 -10.69 -13.40
N LEU A 72 -30.08 -10.43 -12.62
CA LEU A 72 -30.40 -11.18 -11.41
C LEU A 72 -30.47 -12.70 -11.63
N ALA A 73 -31.14 -13.14 -12.70
CA ALA A 73 -31.28 -14.54 -13.04
C ALA A 73 -29.93 -15.23 -13.29
N VAL A 74 -28.97 -14.50 -13.87
CA VAL A 74 -27.61 -15.01 -14.09
C VAL A 74 -26.85 -15.06 -12.77
N ALA A 75 -26.92 -13.99 -11.97
CA ALA A 75 -26.27 -13.91 -10.66
C ALA A 75 -26.72 -15.01 -9.68
N CYS A 76 -27.98 -15.46 -9.75
CA CYS A 76 -28.52 -16.55 -8.94
C CYS A 76 -28.03 -17.94 -9.35
N SER A 77 -27.44 -18.10 -10.54
CA SER A 77 -26.84 -19.38 -10.95
C SER A 77 -25.53 -19.63 -10.19
N SER A 78 -25.14 -20.90 -10.03
CA SER A 78 -23.85 -21.26 -9.42
C SER A 78 -22.67 -20.58 -10.13
N THR A 79 -22.71 -20.52 -11.46
CA THR A 79 -21.70 -19.85 -12.29
C THR A 79 -21.67 -18.33 -12.06
N GLY A 80 -22.83 -17.67 -12.06
CA GLY A 80 -22.90 -16.22 -11.84
C GLY A 80 -22.46 -15.83 -10.43
N ARG A 81 -22.86 -16.61 -9.42
CA ARG A 81 -22.37 -16.44 -8.05
C ARG A 81 -20.86 -16.58 -7.96
N ALA A 82 -20.28 -17.61 -8.57
CA ALA A 82 -18.82 -17.80 -8.59
C ALA A 82 -18.10 -16.60 -9.24
N GLN A 83 -18.63 -16.08 -10.36
CA GLN A 83 -18.08 -14.90 -11.02
C GLN A 83 -18.11 -13.65 -10.13
N ILE A 84 -19.19 -13.43 -9.37
CA ILE A 84 -19.26 -12.33 -8.40
C ILE A 84 -18.19 -12.50 -7.31
N VAL A 85 -18.11 -13.69 -6.70
CA VAL A 85 -17.14 -13.98 -5.64
C VAL A 85 -15.71 -13.79 -6.15
N ASP A 86 -15.37 -14.34 -7.31
CA ASP A 86 -14.03 -14.24 -7.89
C ASP A 86 -13.65 -12.78 -8.22
N ALA A 87 -14.58 -12.02 -8.80
CA ALA A 87 -14.35 -10.62 -9.15
C ALA A 87 -14.15 -9.74 -7.90
N LEU A 88 -14.96 -9.94 -6.86
CA LEU A 88 -14.82 -9.22 -5.59
C LEU A 88 -13.56 -9.65 -4.85
N ALA A 89 -13.22 -10.94 -4.83
CA ALA A 89 -11.99 -11.46 -4.25
C ALA A 89 -10.75 -10.84 -4.93
N PHE A 90 -10.77 -10.72 -6.25
CA PHE A 90 -9.72 -10.06 -7.01
C PHE A 90 -9.64 -8.56 -6.67
N TYR A 91 -10.77 -7.85 -6.69
CA TYR A 91 -10.81 -6.41 -6.40
C TYR A 91 -10.29 -6.08 -4.99
N TYR A 92 -10.90 -6.65 -3.95
CA TYR A 92 -10.50 -6.38 -2.56
C TYR A 92 -9.12 -6.96 -2.25
N GLY A 93 -8.76 -8.09 -2.87
CA GLY A 93 -7.42 -8.67 -2.75
C GLY A 93 -6.32 -7.77 -3.30
N GLN A 94 -6.53 -7.14 -4.47
CA GLN A 94 -5.60 -6.17 -5.05
C GLN A 94 -5.51 -4.90 -4.21
N ARG A 95 -6.65 -4.38 -3.73
CA ARG A 95 -6.70 -3.20 -2.86
C ARG A 95 -5.92 -3.39 -1.58
N ALA A 96 -6.21 -4.45 -0.83
CA ALA A 96 -5.49 -4.78 0.40
C ALA A 96 -3.99 -5.00 0.16
N ALA A 97 -3.63 -5.74 -0.89
CA ALA A 97 -2.23 -6.03 -1.19
C ALA A 97 -1.44 -4.75 -1.53
N GLN A 98 -2.02 -3.82 -2.30
CA GLN A 98 -1.33 -2.59 -2.65
C GLN A 98 -1.24 -1.63 -1.45
N ARG A 99 -2.31 -1.46 -0.67
CA ARG A 99 -2.28 -0.67 0.57
C ARG A 99 -1.13 -1.12 1.48
N ARG A 100 -1.04 -2.42 1.72
CA ARG A 100 0.02 -3.02 2.55
C ARG A 100 1.40 -2.84 1.95
N LYS A 101 1.62 -3.28 0.69
CA LYS A 101 2.95 -3.24 0.05
C LYS A 101 3.50 -1.82 -0.07
N TYR A 102 2.65 -0.84 -0.36
CA TYR A 102 3.08 0.55 -0.45
C TYR A 102 3.46 1.13 0.91
N ALA A 103 2.71 0.79 1.96
CA ALA A 103 3.06 1.18 3.32
C ALA A 103 4.36 0.50 3.81
N GLU A 104 4.54 -0.79 3.53
CA GLU A 104 5.76 -1.55 3.85
C GLU A 104 6.99 -0.97 3.15
N ALA A 105 6.89 -0.62 1.86
CA ALA A 105 8.02 -0.17 1.06
C ALA A 105 8.39 1.31 1.27
N TRP A 106 7.39 2.18 1.49
CA TRP A 106 7.59 3.64 1.49
C TRP A 106 6.96 4.35 2.70
N GLY A 107 6.58 3.62 3.74
CA GLY A 107 6.01 4.17 4.97
C GLY A 107 4.67 4.88 4.75
N ALA A 108 4.39 5.87 5.61
CA ALA A 108 3.11 6.55 5.64
C ALA A 108 2.75 7.27 4.32
N ASP A 109 3.74 7.79 3.59
CA ASP A 109 3.52 8.45 2.30
C ASP A 109 3.08 7.47 1.21
N GLY A 110 3.76 6.32 1.12
CA GLY A 110 3.34 5.23 0.22
C GLY A 110 1.94 4.73 0.55
N GLY A 111 1.66 4.50 1.83
CA GLY A 111 0.33 4.11 2.30
C GLY A 111 -0.75 5.11 1.87
N ARG A 112 -0.55 6.41 2.14
CA ARG A 112 -1.48 7.47 1.70
C ARG A 112 -1.67 7.53 0.19
N PHE A 113 -0.60 7.31 -0.58
CA PHE A 113 -0.71 7.24 -2.03
C PHE A 113 -1.60 6.07 -2.46
N ALA A 114 -1.37 4.86 -1.93
CA ALA A 114 -2.17 3.69 -2.24
C ALA A 114 -3.65 3.89 -1.86
N GLU A 115 -3.92 4.52 -0.70
CA GLU A 115 -5.29 4.86 -0.31
C GLU A 115 -5.98 5.74 -1.36
N LYS A 116 -5.34 6.84 -1.77
CA LYS A 116 -5.88 7.74 -2.80
C LYS A 116 -6.07 7.03 -4.13
N ALA A 117 -5.15 6.13 -4.49
CA ALA A 117 -5.24 5.36 -5.73
C ALA A 117 -6.43 4.39 -5.77
N TRP A 118 -7.06 4.08 -4.63
CA TRP A 118 -8.25 3.24 -4.45
C TRP A 118 -9.47 4.01 -3.88
N ALA A 119 -9.50 5.34 -4.07
CA ALA A 119 -10.58 6.21 -3.64
C ALA A 119 -11.21 6.96 -4.84
N THR A 120 -11.41 6.25 -5.94
CA THR A 120 -12.04 6.79 -7.16
C THR A 120 -13.56 6.63 -7.14
N THR A 121 -14.25 7.30 -8.06
CA THR A 121 -15.70 7.13 -8.24
C THR A 121 -16.10 5.68 -8.50
N ASP A 122 -15.30 4.94 -9.27
CA ASP A 122 -15.57 3.52 -9.54
C ASP A 122 -15.38 2.65 -8.29
N ASP A 123 -14.44 2.98 -7.41
CA ASP A 123 -14.28 2.28 -6.13
C ASP A 123 -15.53 2.46 -5.26
N GLY A 124 -16.07 3.68 -5.19
CA GLY A 124 -17.33 3.96 -4.50
C GLY A 124 -18.53 3.23 -5.12
N ARG A 125 -18.55 3.06 -6.45
CA ARG A 125 -19.59 2.27 -7.13
C ARG A 125 -19.48 0.78 -6.79
N VAL A 126 -18.27 0.21 -6.79
CA VAL A 126 -18.02 -1.18 -6.38
C VAL A 126 -18.45 -1.40 -4.94
N GLU A 127 -18.09 -0.52 -4.01
CA GLU A 127 -18.45 -0.66 -2.59
C GLU A 127 -19.97 -0.62 -2.37
N ARG A 128 -20.67 0.32 -3.02
CA ARG A 128 -22.13 0.40 -2.96
C ARG A 128 -22.79 -0.86 -3.50
N LEU A 129 -22.40 -1.31 -4.69
CA LEU A 129 -22.95 -2.53 -5.29
C LEU A 129 -22.58 -3.77 -4.46
N THR A 130 -21.40 -3.81 -3.85
CA THR A 130 -21.00 -4.89 -2.91
C THR A 130 -21.98 -4.98 -1.75
N ARG A 131 -22.35 -3.85 -1.12
CA ARG A 131 -23.36 -3.81 -0.05
C ARG A 131 -24.73 -4.30 -0.53
N GLU A 132 -25.19 -3.78 -1.67
CA GLU A 132 -26.48 -4.17 -2.24
C GLU A 132 -26.54 -5.66 -2.59
N THR A 133 -25.46 -6.22 -3.14
CA THR A 133 -25.35 -7.63 -3.48
C THR A 133 -25.23 -8.51 -2.23
N PHE A 134 -24.51 -8.05 -1.20
CA PHE A 134 -24.42 -8.74 0.09
C PHE A 134 -25.76 -8.76 0.84
N SER A 135 -26.45 -7.62 0.94
CA SER A 135 -27.75 -7.52 1.63
C SER A 135 -28.87 -8.29 0.93
N ARG A 136 -28.68 -8.59 -0.36
CA ARG A 136 -29.54 -9.53 -1.09
C ARG A 136 -29.18 -10.99 -0.84
N GLY A 137 -28.00 -11.29 -0.29
CA GLY A 137 -27.52 -12.62 0.09
C GLY A 137 -26.83 -13.41 -1.04
N TYR A 138 -26.32 -12.73 -2.07
CA TYR A 138 -25.66 -13.40 -3.19
C TYR A 138 -24.33 -14.08 -2.80
N PHE A 139 -23.67 -13.54 -1.80
CA PHE A 139 -22.46 -14.09 -1.22
C PHE A 139 -22.45 -13.88 0.30
N SER A 140 -21.54 -14.58 0.96
CA SER A 140 -21.25 -14.50 2.39
C SER A 140 -19.76 -14.12 2.58
N LEU A 141 -19.39 -13.67 3.78
CA LEU A 141 -17.97 -13.38 4.08
C LEU A 141 -17.08 -14.64 4.01
N ASP A 142 -17.67 -15.82 4.22
CA ASP A 142 -16.94 -17.10 4.19
C ASP A 142 -16.49 -17.49 2.78
N ASP A 143 -17.10 -16.93 1.74
CA ASP A 143 -16.71 -17.13 0.35
C ASP A 143 -15.33 -16.54 0.00
N PHE A 144 -14.77 -15.71 0.87
CA PHE A 144 -13.53 -14.97 0.61
C PHE A 144 -12.38 -15.42 1.49
N GLY A 145 -11.16 -15.43 0.92
CA GLY A 145 -9.94 -15.58 1.71
C GLY A 145 -9.67 -14.37 2.62
N ALA A 146 -8.89 -14.57 3.68
CA ALA A 146 -8.67 -13.60 4.77
C ALA A 146 -8.42 -12.15 4.31
N ARG A 147 -7.56 -11.97 3.29
CA ARG A 147 -7.19 -10.65 2.78
C ARG A 147 -8.36 -9.86 2.19
N ALA A 148 -9.20 -10.51 1.40
CA ALA A 148 -10.37 -9.87 0.80
C ALA A 148 -11.49 -9.74 1.82
N ARG A 149 -11.67 -10.78 2.65
CA ARG A 149 -12.72 -10.86 3.67
C ARG A 149 -12.70 -9.65 4.62
N GLU A 150 -11.54 -9.23 5.10
CA GLU A 150 -11.42 -8.09 6.01
C GLU A 150 -11.99 -6.79 5.41
N LEU A 151 -11.57 -6.43 4.20
CA LEU A 151 -12.06 -5.21 3.54
C LEU A 151 -13.53 -5.32 3.11
N ILE A 152 -13.99 -6.52 2.74
CA ILE A 152 -15.40 -6.75 2.44
C ILE A 152 -16.23 -6.58 3.71
N ALA A 153 -15.80 -7.15 4.84
CA ALA A 153 -16.47 -7.02 6.12
C ALA A 153 -16.58 -5.55 6.55
N GLU A 154 -15.53 -4.75 6.36
CA GLU A 154 -15.59 -3.29 6.56
C GLU A 154 -16.63 -2.65 5.63
N THR A 155 -16.63 -3.02 4.34
CA THR A 155 -17.52 -2.43 3.33
C THR A 155 -18.99 -2.73 3.59
N VAL A 156 -19.31 -3.93 4.09
CA VAL A 156 -20.68 -4.39 4.38
C VAL A 156 -21.05 -4.27 5.85
N SER A 157 -20.24 -3.57 6.64
CA SER A 157 -20.53 -3.34 8.06
C SER A 157 -21.89 -2.66 8.23
N GLY A 158 -22.76 -3.26 9.04
CA GLY A 158 -24.13 -2.78 9.27
C GLY A 158 -25.18 -3.39 8.33
N GLU A 159 -24.77 -4.12 7.30
CA GLU A 159 -25.67 -4.90 6.44
C GLU A 159 -25.93 -6.29 7.03
N SER A 160 -27.09 -6.87 6.75
CA SER A 160 -27.41 -8.27 7.08
C SER A 160 -27.66 -9.07 5.81
N ALA A 161 -26.94 -10.19 5.64
CA ALA A 161 -27.19 -11.10 4.54
C ALA A 161 -28.35 -12.05 4.88
N PRO A 162 -29.38 -12.17 4.03
CA PRO A 162 -30.42 -13.17 4.22
C PRO A 162 -29.86 -14.58 4.00
N ALA A 163 -30.43 -15.57 4.70
CA ALA A 163 -29.98 -16.96 4.62
C ALA A 163 -30.13 -17.59 3.21
N THR A 164 -31.03 -17.06 2.38
CA THR A 164 -31.33 -17.60 1.05
C THR A 164 -31.79 -16.51 0.07
N ALA A 165 -30.85 -15.96 -0.69
CA ALA A 165 -31.10 -14.99 -1.76
C ALA A 165 -31.72 -15.61 -3.02
N CYS A 166 -31.23 -16.78 -3.38
CA CYS A 166 -31.47 -17.40 -4.69
C CYS A 166 -32.59 -18.46 -4.64
N ALA A 167 -33.40 -18.48 -3.58
CA ALA A 167 -34.45 -19.49 -3.36
C ALA A 167 -35.83 -19.10 -3.92
N ALA A 168 -35.97 -17.92 -4.53
CA ALA A 168 -37.24 -17.39 -5.04
C ALA A 168 -37.24 -17.24 -6.58
N GLY A 169 -36.85 -18.30 -7.29
CA GLY A 169 -37.00 -18.43 -8.74
C GLY A 169 -38.04 -19.48 -9.07
#